data_AF-A0A5B0TRN7-F1
#
_entry.id   AF-A0A5B0TRN7-F1
#
_cell.length_a   1.000
_cell.length_b   1.000
_cell.length_c   1.000
_cell.angle_alpha   90.00
_cell.angle_beta   90.00
_cell.angle_gamma   90.00
#
_symmetry.space_group_name_H-M   'P 1'
#
loop_
_entity.id
_entity.type
_entity.pdbx_description
1 polymer ?
#
loop_
_entity_poly.entity_id
_entity_poly.type
_entity_poly.pdbx_seq_one_letter_code
_entity_poly.pdbx_strand_id
1 'polypeptide(L)'
;MPASLCLIIATFLWGSSFIALKYAIAIYDPALVIFLRMLTTLVLSLCLWRYVIRFEYLKGDWKYLVGMSLAEPCLYFLFEGHAMEYTSASQAGVIVSCLPIIIALLAFVLLKEHISKAIVVGFTLCIGGSILLTLLSPSTDQAPNPLLGNFLELMAMVCAAFYTVSIKHLANRYSPLTLIALQGISGSLFFAPFLFFIDLPSENQHDLTALMSILYLGSCVTLGGYGMYNYAISKVSVLTAAAYSNLIPIFTLILSAIILGEVLNVWQWLSIFVVFIGVMISQRHQELVVDIPLSESGEDICADTSNLK
;
A
#
# COMPACT_ATOMS: atom_id res chain seq x y z
N MET A 1 1.88 -22.35 3.01
CA MET A 1 2.21 -21.67 1.75
C MET A 1 3.50 -20.87 1.98
N PRO A 2 4.49 -20.91 1.09
CA PRO A 2 5.71 -20.11 1.24
C PRO A 2 5.38 -18.61 1.30
N ALA A 3 6.05 -17.85 2.16
CA ALA A 3 5.78 -16.41 2.34
C ALA A 3 5.98 -15.61 1.04
N SER A 4 6.98 -15.97 0.23
CA SER A 4 7.23 -15.38 -1.09
C SER A 4 6.05 -15.55 -2.03
N LEU A 5 5.44 -16.74 -2.07
CA LEU A 5 4.27 -17.00 -2.91
C LEU A 5 3.05 -16.18 -2.45
N CYS A 6 2.84 -16.06 -1.13
CA CYS A 6 1.80 -15.20 -0.58
C CYS A 6 1.99 -13.73 -1.00
N LEU A 7 3.23 -13.21 -0.99
CA LEU A 7 3.52 -11.83 -1.40
C LEU A 7 3.31 -11.62 -2.91
N ILE A 8 3.69 -12.58 -3.75
CA ILE A 8 3.46 -12.50 -5.21
C ILE A 8 1.96 -12.45 -5.50
N ILE A 9 1.17 -13.31 -4.86
CA ILE A 9 -0.29 -13.32 -5.06
C ILE A 9 -0.91 -12.04 -4.51
N ALA A 10 -0.51 -11.59 -3.32
CA ALA A 10 -1.02 -10.35 -2.74
C ALA A 10 -0.74 -9.13 -3.64
N THR A 11 0.48 -9.01 -4.15
CA THR A 11 0.89 -7.88 -5.01
C THR A 11 0.25 -7.93 -6.39
N PHE A 12 -0.01 -9.13 -6.93
CA PHE A 12 -0.86 -9.29 -8.11
C PHE A 12 -2.28 -8.80 -7.86
N LEU A 13 -2.91 -9.23 -6.75
CA LEU A 13 -4.26 -8.81 -6.37
C LEU A 13 -4.38 -7.30 -6.09
N TRP A 14 -3.35 -6.69 -5.51
CA TRP A 14 -3.29 -5.25 -5.33
C TRP A 14 -3.10 -4.50 -6.65
N GLY A 15 -2.27 -5.00 -7.56
CA GLY A 15 -2.10 -4.42 -8.89
C GLY A 15 -3.37 -4.49 -9.74
N SER A 16 -4.12 -5.59 -9.67
CA SER A 16 -5.44 -5.70 -10.32
C SER A 16 -6.52 -4.86 -9.64
N SER A 17 -6.31 -4.42 -8.40
CA SER A 17 -7.28 -3.64 -7.65
C SER A 17 -7.54 -2.26 -8.26
N PHE A 18 -6.51 -1.60 -8.80
CA PHE A 18 -6.64 -0.32 -9.52
C PHE A 18 -7.59 -0.44 -10.72
N ILE A 19 -7.55 -1.56 -11.44
CA ILE A 19 -8.39 -1.82 -12.60
C ILE A 19 -9.85 -2.03 -12.16
N ALA A 20 -10.07 -2.88 -11.16
CA ALA A 20 -11.41 -3.11 -10.61
C ALA A 20 -12.01 -1.82 -10.01
N LEU A 21 -11.18 -1.01 -9.35
CA LEU A 21 -11.59 0.26 -8.77
C LEU A 21 -12.03 1.26 -9.86
N LYS A 22 -11.31 1.37 -10.99
CA LYS A 22 -11.75 2.19 -12.14
C LYS A 22 -13.14 1.83 -12.64
N TYR A 23 -13.44 0.54 -12.81
CA TYR A 23 -14.77 0.10 -13.23
C TYR A 23 -15.85 0.46 -12.21
N ALA A 24 -15.55 0.32 -10.92
CA ALA A 24 -16.52 0.61 -9.86
C ALA A 24 -16.81 2.11 -9.75
N ILE A 25 -15.77 2.96 -9.76
CA ILE A 25 -15.93 4.41 -9.58
C ILE A 25 -16.44 5.13 -10.83
N ALA A 26 -16.40 4.48 -11.99
CA ALA A 26 -17.02 5.01 -13.20
C ALA A 26 -18.56 5.07 -13.11
N ILE A 27 -19.15 4.28 -12.21
CA ILE A 27 -20.61 4.17 -12.02
C ILE A 27 -21.05 4.69 -10.65
N TYR A 28 -20.26 4.42 -9.60
CA TYR A 28 -20.60 4.74 -8.23
C TYR A 28 -19.60 5.71 -7.61
N ASP A 29 -20.06 6.53 -6.66
CA ASP A 29 -19.16 7.39 -5.89
C ASP A 29 -18.08 6.56 -5.16
N PRO A 30 -16.80 7.02 -5.13
CA PRO A 30 -15.71 6.31 -4.46
C PRO A 30 -16.01 5.94 -3.00
N ALA A 31 -16.70 6.80 -2.25
CA ALA A 31 -17.05 6.52 -0.86
C ALA A 31 -18.00 5.34 -0.74
N LEU A 32 -18.97 5.20 -1.65
CA LEU A 32 -19.87 4.04 -1.72
C LEU A 32 -19.10 2.77 -2.10
N VAL A 33 -18.23 2.86 -3.11
CA VAL A 33 -17.41 1.73 -3.57
C VAL A 33 -16.56 1.18 -2.43
N ILE A 34 -15.86 2.07 -1.71
CA ILE A 34 -14.98 1.68 -0.60
C ILE A 34 -15.79 1.18 0.59
N PHE A 35 -16.92 1.82 0.92
CA PHE A 35 -17.82 1.34 1.96
C PHE A 35 -18.26 -0.11 1.69
N LEU A 36 -18.75 -0.39 0.47
CA LEU A 36 -19.21 -1.73 0.09
C LEU A 36 -18.05 -2.74 0.01
N ARG A 37 -16.86 -2.31 -0.42
CA ARG A 37 -15.62 -3.11 -0.37
C ARG A 37 -15.33 -3.56 1.06
N MET A 38 -15.34 -2.63 2.01
CA MET A 38 -15.08 -2.90 3.44
C MET A 38 -16.20 -3.71 4.09
N LEU A 39 -17.45 -3.44 3.72
CA LEU A 39 -18.62 -4.19 4.21
C LEU A 39 -18.58 -5.65 3.74
N THR A 40 -18.19 -5.88 2.48
CA THR A 40 -17.99 -7.23 1.94
C THR A 40 -16.92 -7.97 2.73
N THR A 41 -15.77 -7.33 2.99
CA THR A 41 -14.72 -7.90 3.84
C THR A 41 -15.22 -8.22 5.24
N LEU A 42 -15.99 -7.32 5.85
CA LEU A 42 -16.57 -7.50 7.18
C LEU A 42 -17.50 -8.72 7.20
N VAL A 43 -18.48 -8.78 6.30
CA VAL A 43 -19.44 -9.89 6.21
C VAL A 43 -18.71 -11.22 6.02
N LEU A 44 -17.74 -11.30 5.10
CA LEU A 44 -16.97 -12.51 4.88
C LEU A 44 -16.12 -12.90 6.10
N SER A 45 -15.54 -11.92 6.79
CA SER A 45 -14.79 -12.17 8.02
C SER A 45 -15.68 -12.70 9.14
N LEU A 46 -16.93 -12.22 9.24
CA LEU A 46 -17.94 -12.74 10.17
C LEU A 46 -18.39 -14.17 9.80
N CYS A 47 -18.51 -14.50 8.51
CA CYS A 47 -18.78 -15.88 8.08
C CYS A 47 -17.63 -16.82 8.52
N LEU A 48 -16.40 -16.30 8.58
CA LEU A 48 -15.22 -17.01 9.05
C LEU A 48 -14.96 -16.83 10.55
N TRP A 49 -15.93 -16.31 11.34
CA TRP A 49 -15.71 -15.83 12.72
C TRP A 49 -15.03 -16.86 13.63
N ARG A 50 -15.32 -18.15 13.44
CA ARG A 50 -14.75 -19.25 14.24
C ARG A 50 -13.23 -19.32 14.15
N TYR A 51 -12.64 -18.83 13.06
CA TYR A 51 -11.20 -18.73 12.86
C TYR A 51 -10.63 -17.35 13.24
N VAL A 52 -11.49 -16.35 13.40
CA VAL A 52 -11.14 -14.94 13.71
C VAL A 52 -10.98 -14.70 15.22
N ILE A 53 -11.70 -15.43 16.09
CA ILE A 53 -11.87 -15.14 17.54
C ILE A 53 -10.65 -15.49 18.41
N ARG A 54 -9.47 -15.70 17.85
CA ARG A 54 -8.24 -15.69 18.65
C ARG A 54 -7.76 -14.25 18.89
N PHE A 55 -8.65 -13.37 19.34
CA PHE A 55 -8.33 -11.99 19.69
C PHE A 55 -8.15 -11.87 21.20
N GLU A 56 -6.90 -12.05 21.64
CA GLU A 56 -6.49 -11.71 22.98
C GLU A 56 -5.78 -10.35 22.92
N TYR A 57 -6.46 -9.31 23.39
CA TYR A 57 -5.87 -7.97 23.39
C TYR A 57 -4.62 -7.94 24.26
N LEU A 58 -3.51 -7.53 23.66
CA LEU A 58 -2.24 -7.35 24.34
C LEU A 58 -2.07 -5.87 24.71
N LYS A 59 -1.83 -5.64 26.00
CA LYS A 59 -1.69 -4.29 26.57
C LYS A 59 -0.59 -3.50 25.83
N GLY A 60 -0.92 -2.29 25.41
CA GLY A 60 -0.01 -1.38 24.71
C GLY A 60 -0.13 -1.38 23.19
N ASP A 61 -0.91 -2.29 22.60
CA ASP A 61 -1.07 -2.39 21.15
C ASP A 61 -2.12 -1.45 20.56
N TRP A 62 -2.90 -0.76 21.40
CA TRP A 62 -4.00 0.11 20.95
C TRP A 62 -3.53 1.16 19.93
N LYS A 63 -2.33 1.74 20.12
CA LYS A 63 -1.76 2.75 19.22
C LYS A 63 -1.45 2.18 17.83
N TYR A 64 -1.04 0.91 17.75
CA TYR A 64 -0.77 0.23 16.49
C TYR A 64 -2.06 -0.24 15.84
N LEU A 65 -3.06 -0.68 16.62
CA LEU A 65 -4.38 -1.07 16.13
C LEU A 65 -5.15 0.14 15.56
N VAL A 66 -5.12 1.27 16.25
CA VAL A 66 -5.67 2.54 15.77
C VAL A 66 -4.85 3.06 14.59
N GLY A 67 -3.51 3.03 14.69
CA GLY A 67 -2.60 3.45 13.64
C GLY A 67 -2.78 2.68 12.34
N MET A 68 -2.84 1.34 12.40
CA MET A 68 -3.14 0.53 11.22
C MET A 68 -4.50 0.91 10.63
N SER A 69 -5.56 1.02 11.44
CA SER A 69 -6.92 1.17 10.94
C SER A 69 -7.14 2.55 10.31
N LEU A 70 -6.60 3.59 10.94
CA LEU A 70 -6.68 4.96 10.45
C LEU A 70 -5.83 5.14 9.19
N ALA A 71 -4.62 4.56 9.16
CA ALA A 71 -3.78 4.59 7.97
C ALA A 71 -4.46 3.82 6.83
N GLU A 72 -4.85 2.57 7.07
CA GLU A 72 -5.44 1.69 6.08
C GLU A 72 -6.37 0.68 6.78
N PRO A 73 -7.70 0.77 6.56
CA PRO A 73 -8.33 1.23 5.32
C PRO A 73 -8.72 2.71 5.25
N CYS A 74 -8.73 3.49 6.34
CA CYS A 74 -9.46 4.78 6.35
C CYS A 74 -8.84 5.84 5.42
N LEU A 75 -7.69 6.41 5.79
CA LEU A 75 -7.07 7.50 5.04
C LEU A 75 -6.50 7.02 3.70
N TYR A 76 -5.93 5.80 3.66
CA TYR A 76 -5.42 5.19 2.44
C TYR A 76 -6.51 5.15 1.35
N PHE A 77 -7.66 4.53 1.62
CA PHE A 77 -8.69 4.40 0.59
C PHE A 77 -9.39 5.73 0.31
N LEU A 78 -9.41 6.67 1.27
CA LEU A 78 -9.90 8.02 0.98
C LEU A 78 -9.03 8.70 -0.08
N PHE A 79 -7.71 8.60 0.06
CA PHE A 79 -6.78 9.16 -0.92
C PHE A 79 -6.75 8.37 -2.23
N GLU A 80 -6.67 7.03 -2.19
CA GLU A 80 -6.66 6.17 -3.39
C GLU A 80 -7.98 6.31 -4.18
N GLY A 81 -9.13 6.28 -3.50
CA GLY A 81 -10.44 6.41 -4.13
C GLY A 81 -10.56 7.69 -4.95
N HIS A 82 -10.19 8.83 -4.35
CA HIS A 82 -10.15 10.10 -5.06
C HIS A 82 -9.02 10.19 -6.08
N ALA A 83 -7.84 9.63 -5.80
CA ALA A 83 -6.73 9.60 -6.76
C ALA A 83 -7.18 9.00 -8.09
N MET A 84 -7.93 7.89 -8.02
CA MET A 84 -8.43 7.16 -9.17
C MET A 84 -9.51 7.90 -9.97
N GLU A 85 -10.11 8.97 -9.45
CA GLU A 85 -10.96 9.87 -10.24
C GLU A 85 -10.12 10.80 -11.13
N TYR A 86 -8.91 11.14 -10.70
CA TYR A 86 -8.08 12.19 -11.30
C TYR A 86 -6.90 11.67 -12.11
N THR A 87 -6.38 10.47 -11.81
CA THR A 87 -5.27 9.85 -12.54
C THR A 87 -5.63 8.48 -13.13
N SER A 88 -4.78 7.98 -14.01
CA SER A 88 -4.96 6.67 -14.65
C SER A 88 -4.46 5.54 -13.74
N ALA A 89 -4.94 4.32 -13.94
CA ALA A 89 -4.50 3.16 -13.16
C ALA A 89 -2.99 2.91 -13.35
N SER A 90 -2.47 3.08 -14.57
CA SER A 90 -1.05 2.96 -14.85
C SER A 90 -0.20 3.94 -14.05
N GLN A 91 -0.63 5.21 -13.98
CA GLN A 91 0.10 6.24 -13.25
C GLN A 91 0.05 5.98 -11.75
N ALA A 92 -1.13 5.71 -11.19
CA ALA A 92 -1.28 5.38 -9.77
C ALA A 92 -0.40 4.17 -9.40
N GLY A 93 -0.46 3.09 -10.17
CA GLY A 93 0.37 1.91 -9.98
C GLY A 93 1.86 2.21 -9.96
N VAL A 94 2.35 3.14 -10.80
CA VAL A 94 3.76 3.57 -10.79
C VAL A 94 4.12 4.32 -9.51
N ILE A 95 3.24 5.17 -8.98
CA ILE A 95 3.46 5.88 -7.70
C ILE A 95 3.64 4.90 -6.54
N VAL A 96 3.01 3.72 -6.58
CA VAL A 96 3.20 2.64 -5.60
C VAL A 96 4.68 2.22 -5.46
N SER A 97 5.48 2.38 -6.52
CA SER A 97 6.92 2.09 -6.47
C SER A 97 7.68 2.92 -5.44
N CYS A 98 7.13 4.07 -4.99
CA CYS A 98 7.76 4.86 -3.93
C CYS A 98 7.49 4.32 -2.52
N LEU A 99 6.55 3.38 -2.35
CA LEU A 99 6.20 2.78 -1.05
C LEU A 99 7.41 2.23 -0.28
N PRO A 100 8.33 1.44 -0.87
CA PRO A 100 9.46 0.87 -0.12
C PRO A 100 10.41 1.94 0.40
N ILE A 101 10.59 3.03 -0.34
CA ILE A 101 11.43 4.15 0.07
C ILE A 101 10.76 4.90 1.22
N ILE A 102 9.45 5.12 1.16
CA ILE A 102 8.68 5.78 2.23
C ILE A 102 8.70 4.91 3.50
N ILE A 103 8.51 3.59 3.39
CA ILE A 103 8.62 2.65 4.51
C ILE A 103 10.01 2.74 5.14
N ALA A 104 11.07 2.76 4.32
CA ALA A 104 12.43 2.86 4.83
C ALA A 104 12.65 4.17 5.58
N LEU A 105 12.26 5.32 5.01
CA LEU A 105 12.33 6.62 5.66
C LEU A 105 11.57 6.63 7.00
N LEU A 106 10.36 6.06 7.03
CA LEU A 106 9.57 5.96 8.25
C LEU A 106 10.25 5.07 9.30
N ALA A 107 10.82 3.94 8.89
CA ALA A 107 11.60 3.07 9.76
C ALA A 107 12.83 3.80 10.33
N PHE A 108 13.57 4.57 9.51
CA PHE A 108 14.70 5.38 9.98
C PHE A 108 14.28 6.43 11.02
N VAL A 109 13.19 7.15 10.78
CA VAL A 109 12.68 8.17 11.72
C VAL A 109 12.29 7.53 13.06
N LEU A 110 11.71 6.33 13.04
CA LEU A 110 11.29 5.61 14.25
C LEU A 110 12.47 4.92 14.97
N LEU A 111 13.46 4.41 14.23
CA LEU A 111 14.63 3.69 14.76
C LEU A 111 15.82 4.61 15.07
N LYS A 112 15.77 5.89 14.65
CA LYS A 112 16.83 6.89 14.80
C LYS A 112 18.17 6.49 14.16
N GLU A 113 18.12 5.71 13.08
CA GLU A 113 19.30 5.30 12.31
C GLU A 113 19.72 6.34 11.25
N HIS A 114 20.98 6.28 10.80
CA HIS A 114 21.51 7.19 9.79
C HIS A 114 20.99 6.87 8.38
N ILE A 115 20.42 7.87 7.70
CA ILE A 115 19.97 7.75 6.32
C ILE A 115 21.20 7.70 5.40
N SER A 116 21.31 6.63 4.61
CA SER A 116 22.40 6.51 3.64
C SER A 116 22.20 7.46 2.45
N LYS A 117 23.31 7.86 1.81
CA LYS A 117 23.28 8.66 0.58
C LYS A 117 22.46 7.98 -0.53
N ALA A 118 22.47 6.65 -0.58
CA ALA A 118 21.70 5.90 -1.58
C ALA A 118 20.18 6.04 -1.38
N ILE A 119 19.70 6.07 -0.13
CA ILE A 119 18.28 6.30 0.17
C ILE A 119 17.87 7.72 -0.23
N VAL A 120 18.70 8.73 0.05
CA VAL A 120 18.44 10.12 -0.36
C VAL A 120 18.38 10.26 -1.87
N VAL A 121 19.36 9.70 -2.59
CA VAL A 121 19.39 9.74 -4.06
C VAL A 121 18.21 8.97 -4.64
N GLY A 122 17.93 7.77 -4.13
CA GLY A 122 16.81 6.95 -4.57
C GLY A 122 15.46 7.63 -4.35
N PHE A 123 15.25 8.25 -3.18
CA PHE A 123 14.06 9.04 -2.89
C PHE A 123 13.92 10.23 -3.83
N THR A 124 15.00 10.98 -4.05
CA THR A 124 15.00 12.15 -4.94
C THR A 124 14.65 11.74 -6.37
N LEU A 125 15.17 10.61 -6.86
CA LEU A 125 14.83 10.07 -8.17
C LEU A 125 13.40 9.53 -8.24
N CYS A 126 12.89 8.86 -7.19
CA CYS A 126 11.50 8.39 -7.16
C CYS A 126 10.53 9.57 -7.22
N ILE A 127 10.67 10.53 -6.31
CA ILE A 127 9.81 11.71 -6.25
C ILE A 127 9.98 12.57 -7.51
N GLY A 128 11.21 12.79 -7.96
CA GLY A 128 11.48 13.53 -9.19
C GLY A 128 10.87 12.86 -10.42
N GLY A 129 10.99 11.54 -10.54
CA GLY A 129 10.36 10.74 -11.58
C GLY A 129 8.84 10.78 -11.52
N SER A 130 8.24 10.73 -10.33
CA SER A 130 6.79 10.87 -10.13
C SER A 130 6.29 12.28 -10.50
N ILE A 131 7.06 13.33 -10.17
CA ILE A 131 6.75 14.71 -10.59
C ILE A 131 6.85 14.83 -12.11
N LEU A 132 7.91 14.29 -12.73
CA LEU A 132 8.06 14.27 -14.19
C LEU A 132 6.90 13.53 -14.86
N LEU A 133 6.55 12.33 -14.36
CA LEU A 133 5.41 11.55 -14.85
C LEU A 133 4.15 12.40 -14.85
N THR A 134 3.92 13.09 -13.74
CA THR A 134 2.76 13.93 -13.54
C THR A 134 2.70 15.13 -14.49
N LEU A 135 3.82 15.85 -14.65
CA LEU A 135 3.89 17.05 -15.50
C LEU A 135 3.86 16.72 -17.00
N LEU A 136 4.31 15.51 -17.38
CA LEU A 136 4.38 15.04 -18.76
C LEU A 136 3.19 14.15 -19.16
N SER A 137 2.28 13.87 -18.22
CA SER A 137 1.03 13.19 -18.48
C SER A 137 -0.02 14.17 -18.98
N PRO A 138 -0.55 14.00 -20.21
CA PRO A 138 -1.66 14.81 -20.68
C PRO A 138 -2.94 14.49 -19.89
N SER A 139 -3.81 15.49 -19.75
CA SER A 139 -5.18 15.24 -19.29
C SER A 139 -5.93 14.39 -20.32
N THR A 140 -6.59 13.34 -19.86
CA THR A 140 -7.42 12.42 -20.65
C THR A 140 -8.69 12.07 -19.87
N ASP A 141 -9.66 11.41 -20.50
CA ASP A 141 -10.87 10.95 -19.79
C ASP A 141 -10.53 10.01 -18.62
N GLN A 142 -9.46 9.22 -18.75
CA GLN A 142 -8.99 8.30 -17.70
C GLN A 142 -8.10 8.99 -16.64
N ALA A 143 -7.60 10.19 -16.93
CA ALA A 143 -6.74 10.97 -16.05
C ALA A 143 -7.01 12.46 -16.26
N PRO A 144 -8.16 12.98 -15.80
CA PRO A 144 -8.56 14.36 -16.09
C PRO A 144 -7.64 15.37 -15.40
N ASN A 145 -7.09 15.02 -14.24
CA ASN A 145 -6.12 15.85 -13.51
C ASN A 145 -5.00 14.98 -12.92
N PRO A 146 -4.01 14.57 -13.73
CA PRO A 146 -2.93 13.68 -13.29
C PRO A 146 -2.16 14.24 -12.09
N LEU A 147 -2.04 15.57 -11.97
CA LEU A 147 -1.34 16.23 -10.87
C LEU A 147 -2.01 16.01 -9.52
N LEU A 148 -3.31 16.27 -9.44
CA LEU A 148 -4.05 16.02 -8.22
C LEU A 148 -4.09 14.51 -7.91
N GLY A 149 -4.39 13.68 -8.91
CA GLY A 149 -4.51 12.24 -8.70
C GLY A 149 -3.21 11.58 -8.22
N ASN A 150 -2.08 11.87 -8.88
CA ASN A 150 -0.79 11.31 -8.46
C ASN A 150 -0.32 11.83 -7.10
N PHE A 151 -0.67 13.07 -6.74
CA PHE A 151 -0.40 13.60 -5.39
C PHE A 151 -1.22 12.87 -4.32
N LEU A 152 -2.52 12.65 -4.56
CA LEU A 152 -3.38 11.88 -3.67
C LEU A 152 -2.87 10.44 -3.53
N GLU A 153 -2.47 9.81 -4.63
CA GLU A 153 -1.88 8.46 -4.58
C GLU A 153 -0.58 8.42 -3.77
N LEU A 154 0.26 9.45 -3.87
CA LEU A 154 1.46 9.56 -3.04
C LEU A 154 1.09 9.67 -1.54
N MET A 155 0.01 10.38 -1.19
CA MET A 155 -0.49 10.42 0.19
C MET A 155 -1.04 9.07 0.64
N ALA A 156 -1.71 8.33 -0.25
CA ALA A 156 -2.09 6.94 0.01
C ALA A 156 -0.85 6.09 0.32
N MET A 157 0.25 6.23 -0.42
CA MET A 157 1.49 5.48 -0.14
C MET A 157 2.13 5.83 1.22
N VAL A 158 1.99 7.07 1.68
CA VAL A 158 2.38 7.43 3.06
C VAL A 158 1.53 6.68 4.07
N CYS A 159 0.21 6.61 3.87
CA CYS A 159 -0.68 5.81 4.72
C CYS A 159 -0.31 4.31 4.69
N ALA A 160 -0.10 3.73 3.51
CA ALA A 160 0.31 2.32 3.37
C ALA A 160 1.64 2.02 4.09
N ALA A 161 2.57 2.98 4.12
CA ALA A 161 3.81 2.83 4.89
C ALA A 161 3.56 2.76 6.41
N PHE A 162 2.72 3.65 6.95
CA PHE A 162 2.31 3.62 8.35
C PHE A 162 1.56 2.32 8.71
N TYR A 163 0.68 1.86 7.83
CA TYR A 163 0.01 0.58 7.95
C TYR A 163 1.03 -0.57 8.01
N THR A 164 1.96 -0.63 7.07
CA THR A 164 2.96 -1.71 6.97
C THR A 164 3.82 -1.81 8.23
N VAL A 165 4.29 -0.68 8.74
CA VAL A 165 5.07 -0.64 9.99
C VAL A 165 4.23 -1.08 11.19
N SER A 166 2.98 -0.62 11.28
CA SER A 166 2.06 -1.01 12.36
C SER A 166 1.73 -2.50 12.32
N ILE A 167 1.45 -3.03 11.14
CA ILE A 167 1.18 -4.45 10.92
C ILE A 167 2.38 -5.31 11.21
N LYS A 168 3.61 -4.88 10.93
CA LYS A 168 4.79 -5.68 11.29
C LYS A 168 4.82 -6.01 12.78
N HIS A 169 4.49 -5.03 13.63
CA HIS A 169 4.41 -5.22 15.08
C HIS A 169 3.24 -6.15 15.46
N LEU A 170 2.09 -5.97 14.81
CA LEU A 170 0.86 -6.69 15.13
C LEU A 170 0.78 -8.12 14.57
N ALA A 171 1.41 -8.41 13.43
CA ALA A 171 1.29 -9.68 12.71
C ALA A 171 1.89 -10.88 13.46
N ASN A 172 2.79 -10.62 14.43
CA ASN A 172 3.32 -11.65 15.33
C ASN A 172 2.44 -11.87 16.58
N ARG A 173 1.47 -10.99 16.81
CA ARG A 173 0.66 -10.91 18.03
C ARG A 173 -0.81 -11.27 17.80
N TYR A 174 -1.33 -10.94 16.63
CA TYR A 174 -2.72 -11.17 16.24
C TYR A 174 -2.77 -12.01 14.97
N SER A 175 -3.86 -12.78 14.82
CA SER A 175 -4.06 -13.54 13.59
C SER A 175 -4.29 -12.60 12.40
N PRO A 176 -3.79 -12.94 11.19
CA PRO A 176 -4.04 -12.14 9.99
C PRO A 176 -5.53 -11.86 9.75
N LEU A 177 -6.39 -12.87 9.96
CA LEU A 177 -7.84 -12.74 9.80
C LEU A 177 -8.45 -11.75 10.80
N THR A 178 -7.93 -11.69 12.04
CA THR A 178 -8.40 -10.72 13.03
C THR A 178 -8.04 -9.29 12.63
N LEU A 179 -6.84 -9.08 12.09
CA LEU A 179 -6.41 -7.77 11.62
C LEU A 179 -7.24 -7.32 10.41
N ILE A 180 -7.57 -8.23 9.49
CA ILE A 180 -8.47 -7.94 8.36
C ILE A 180 -9.90 -7.65 8.82
N ALA A 181 -10.43 -8.42 9.78
CA ALA A 181 -11.75 -8.15 10.33
C ALA A 181 -11.82 -6.75 10.93
N LEU A 182 -10.77 -6.32 11.63
CA LEU A 182 -10.66 -4.96 12.14
C LEU A 182 -10.60 -3.91 11.02
N GLN A 183 -9.92 -4.19 9.91
CA GLN A 183 -9.98 -3.34 8.71
C GLN A 183 -11.40 -3.26 8.16
N GLY A 184 -12.08 -4.39 7.96
CA GLY A 184 -13.47 -4.41 7.49
C GLY A 184 -14.42 -3.59 8.39
N ILE A 185 -14.29 -3.72 9.72
CA ILE A 185 -15.06 -2.92 10.69
C ILE A 185 -14.72 -1.43 10.58
N SER A 186 -13.44 -1.08 10.72
CA SER A 186 -13.00 0.31 10.76
C SER A 186 -13.28 1.05 9.46
N GLY A 187 -13.04 0.42 8.31
CA GLY A 187 -13.35 0.98 7.01
C GLY A 187 -14.86 1.17 6.80
N SER A 188 -15.68 0.18 7.15
CA SER A 188 -17.14 0.32 7.06
C SER A 188 -17.65 1.47 7.93
N LEU A 189 -17.15 1.57 9.16
CA LEU A 189 -17.53 2.64 10.09
C LEU A 189 -17.04 4.02 9.64
N PHE A 190 -15.82 4.10 9.08
CA PHE A 190 -15.24 5.35 8.62
C PHE A 190 -15.96 5.90 7.39
N PHE A 191 -16.31 5.04 6.41
CA PHE A 191 -16.97 5.46 5.17
C PHE A 191 -18.49 5.60 5.30
N ALA A 192 -19.13 4.99 6.30
CA ALA A 192 -20.59 5.07 6.49
C ALA A 192 -21.15 6.51 6.58
N PRO A 193 -20.53 7.45 7.31
CA PRO A 193 -21.02 8.84 7.36
C PRO A 193 -20.94 9.57 6.02
N PHE A 194 -19.99 9.20 5.15
CA PHE A 194 -19.85 9.84 3.84
C PHE A 194 -21.04 9.51 2.92
N LEU A 195 -21.74 8.39 3.16
CA LEU A 195 -22.92 8.00 2.41
C LEU A 195 -24.09 9.00 2.53
N PHE A 196 -24.11 9.83 3.57
CA PHE A 196 -25.11 10.89 3.74
C PHE A 196 -24.82 12.13 2.86
N PHE A 197 -23.64 12.22 2.26
CA PHE A 197 -23.19 13.37 1.47
C PHE A 197 -23.05 13.08 -0.02
N ILE A 198 -23.42 11.87 -0.45
CA ILE A 198 -23.33 11.44 -1.85
C ILE A 198 -24.72 11.12 -2.38
N ASP A 199 -24.88 11.25 -3.70
CA ASP A 199 -26.08 10.80 -4.38
C ASP A 199 -25.99 9.29 -4.59
N LEU A 200 -26.89 8.55 -3.92
CA LEU A 200 -26.97 7.11 -4.12
C LEU A 200 -27.51 6.80 -5.53
N PRO A 201 -27.00 5.74 -6.17
CA PRO A 201 -27.44 5.34 -7.50
C PRO A 201 -28.94 5.06 -7.52
N SER A 202 -29.62 5.54 -8.56
CA SER A 202 -31.04 5.25 -8.81
C SER A 202 -31.24 3.77 -9.18
N GLU A 203 -32.46 3.22 -9.01
CA GLU A 203 -32.77 1.79 -9.27
C GLU A 203 -32.39 1.29 -10.68
N ASN A 204 -32.19 2.20 -11.64
CA ASN A 204 -31.81 1.86 -13.02
C ASN A 204 -30.29 1.93 -13.30
N GLN A 205 -29.47 2.24 -12.31
CA GLN A 205 -28.00 2.40 -12.45
C GLN A 205 -27.21 1.20 -11.91
N HIS A 206 -27.83 0.02 -11.85
CA HIS A 206 -27.14 -1.19 -11.42
C HIS A 206 -26.33 -1.80 -12.57
N ASP A 207 -25.04 -1.47 -12.60
CA ASP A 207 -24.08 -2.16 -13.47
C ASP A 207 -23.50 -3.40 -12.78
N LEU A 208 -23.70 -4.56 -13.41
CA LEU A 208 -23.24 -5.85 -12.86
C LEU A 208 -21.71 -5.92 -12.78
N THR A 209 -21.00 -5.32 -13.73
CA THR A 209 -19.54 -5.32 -13.76
C THR A 209 -18.98 -4.49 -12.59
N ALA A 210 -19.53 -3.30 -12.35
CA ALA A 210 -19.15 -2.46 -11.22
C ALA A 210 -19.42 -3.14 -9.87
N LEU A 211 -20.57 -3.81 -9.71
CA LEU A 211 -20.89 -4.56 -8.49
C LEU A 211 -19.94 -5.75 -8.29
N MET A 212 -19.64 -6.51 -9.36
CA MET A 212 -18.69 -7.62 -9.30
C MET A 212 -17.28 -7.15 -8.98
N SER A 213 -16.87 -5.97 -9.48
CA SER A 213 -15.62 -5.30 -9.10
C SER A 213 -15.57 -4.97 -7.61
N ILE A 214 -16.64 -4.41 -7.04
CA ILE A 214 -16.74 -4.14 -5.60
C ILE A 214 -16.62 -5.43 -4.77
N LEU A 215 -17.33 -6.49 -5.17
CA LEU A 215 -17.26 -7.79 -4.50
C LEU A 215 -15.86 -8.38 -4.60
N TYR A 216 -15.21 -8.30 -5.76
CA TYR A 216 -13.83 -8.73 -5.96
C TYR A 216 -12.85 -7.94 -5.07
N LEU A 217 -13.01 -6.62 -4.98
CA LEU A 217 -12.19 -5.76 -4.13
C LEU A 217 -12.33 -6.14 -2.65
N GLY A 218 -13.55 -6.39 -2.17
CA GLY A 218 -13.79 -6.74 -0.76
C GLY A 218 -13.38 -8.16 -0.41
N SER A 219 -13.55 -9.11 -1.33
CA SER A 219 -13.25 -10.53 -1.12
C SER A 219 -11.81 -10.88 -1.50
N CYS A 220 -11.49 -10.96 -2.78
CA CYS A 220 -10.19 -11.40 -3.26
C CYS A 220 -9.09 -10.44 -2.85
N VAL A 221 -9.27 -9.13 -3.07
CA VAL A 221 -8.19 -8.15 -2.81
C VAL A 221 -8.04 -7.88 -1.32
N THR A 222 -9.13 -7.51 -0.63
CA THR A 222 -9.05 -7.11 0.78
C THR A 222 -8.88 -8.32 1.69
N LEU A 223 -9.81 -9.29 1.67
CA LEU A 223 -9.70 -10.48 2.52
C LEU A 223 -8.55 -11.40 2.08
N GLY A 224 -8.40 -11.66 0.78
CA GLY A 224 -7.33 -12.52 0.25
C GLY A 224 -5.96 -11.87 0.23
N GLY A 225 -5.82 -10.75 -0.48
CA GLY A 225 -4.54 -10.05 -0.68
C GLY A 225 -3.91 -9.56 0.63
N TYR A 226 -4.63 -8.74 1.42
CA TYR A 226 -4.10 -8.30 2.72
C TYR A 226 -3.94 -9.45 3.69
N GLY A 227 -4.76 -10.51 3.61
CA GLY A 227 -4.58 -11.69 4.45
C GLY A 227 -3.29 -12.44 4.16
N MET A 228 -2.98 -12.65 2.88
CA MET A 228 -1.72 -13.25 2.45
C MET A 228 -0.52 -12.35 2.79
N TYR A 229 -0.65 -11.03 2.62
CA TYR A 229 0.38 -10.07 2.98
C TYR A 229 0.65 -10.05 4.49
N ASN A 230 -0.40 -9.93 5.32
CA ASN A 230 -0.31 -9.92 6.78
C ASN A 230 0.23 -11.24 7.33
N TYR A 231 -0.10 -12.37 6.70
CA TYR A 231 0.55 -13.64 7.00
C TYR A 231 2.04 -13.61 6.64
N ALA A 232 2.40 -13.19 5.43
CA ALA A 232 3.78 -13.22 4.95
C ALA A 232 4.70 -12.27 5.72
N ILE A 233 4.23 -11.07 6.08
CA ILE A 233 5.02 -10.07 6.83
C ILE A 233 5.34 -10.52 8.26
N SER A 234 4.59 -11.48 8.82
CA SER A 234 4.98 -12.16 10.07
C SER A 234 6.20 -13.08 9.90
N LYS A 235 6.51 -13.49 8.66
CA LYS A 235 7.56 -14.48 8.32
C LYS A 235 8.78 -13.87 7.65
N VAL A 236 8.70 -12.66 7.14
CA VAL A 236 9.80 -11.97 6.44
C VAL A 236 10.06 -10.60 7.05
N SER A 237 11.20 -9.97 6.73
CA SER A 237 11.47 -8.60 7.18
C SER A 237 10.50 -7.58 6.53
N VAL A 238 10.34 -6.41 7.14
CA VAL A 238 9.53 -5.31 6.56
C VAL A 238 10.06 -4.91 5.19
N LEU A 239 11.39 -4.83 5.06
CA LEU A 239 12.07 -4.44 3.84
C LEU A 239 11.86 -5.48 2.74
N THR A 240 11.93 -6.77 3.07
CA THR A 240 11.60 -7.85 2.13
C THR A 240 10.16 -7.73 1.65
N ALA A 241 9.19 -7.58 2.56
CA ALA A 241 7.79 -7.41 2.17
C ALA A 241 7.57 -6.16 1.30
N ALA A 242 8.22 -5.04 1.64
CA ALA A 242 8.18 -3.82 0.85
C ALA A 242 8.79 -4.00 -0.55
N ALA A 243 9.88 -4.76 -0.69
CA ALA A 243 10.49 -5.03 -1.99
C ALA A 243 9.54 -5.78 -2.93
N TYR A 244 8.73 -6.72 -2.42
CA TYR A 244 7.70 -7.39 -3.21
C TYR A 244 6.62 -6.42 -3.72
N SER A 245 6.32 -5.33 -3.01
CA SER A 245 5.36 -4.32 -3.47
C SER A 245 5.76 -3.65 -4.79
N ASN A 246 7.03 -3.72 -5.22
CA ASN A 246 7.45 -3.28 -6.55
C ASN A 246 6.91 -4.15 -7.69
N LEU A 247 6.30 -5.30 -7.41
CA LEU A 247 5.59 -6.07 -8.43
C LEU A 247 4.24 -5.43 -8.78
N ILE A 248 3.65 -4.65 -7.87
CA ILE A 248 2.38 -3.95 -8.07
C ILE A 248 2.40 -3.05 -9.32
N PRO A 249 3.36 -2.12 -9.50
CA PRO A 249 3.42 -1.30 -10.73
C PRO A 249 3.53 -2.15 -11.99
N ILE A 250 4.30 -3.25 -11.97
CA ILE A 250 4.48 -4.13 -13.12
C ILE A 250 3.15 -4.78 -13.50
N PHE A 251 2.44 -5.37 -12.53
CA PHE A 251 1.13 -5.96 -12.76
C PHE A 251 0.10 -4.92 -13.19
N THR A 252 0.11 -3.75 -12.54
CA THR A 252 -0.84 -2.67 -12.85
C THR A 252 -0.64 -2.19 -14.29
N LEU A 253 0.59 -1.92 -14.73
CA LEU A 253 0.90 -1.49 -16.10
C LEU A 253 0.48 -2.50 -17.16
N ILE A 254 0.66 -3.80 -16.90
CA ILE A 254 0.25 -4.86 -17.82
C ILE A 254 -1.28 -4.94 -17.89
N LEU A 255 -1.94 -4.96 -16.72
CA LEU A 255 -3.38 -5.12 -16.64
C LEU A 255 -4.14 -3.88 -17.12
N SER A 256 -3.65 -2.66 -16.84
CA SER A 256 -4.25 -1.42 -17.35
C SER A 256 -4.14 -1.33 -18.87
N ALA A 257 -3.01 -1.73 -19.45
CA ALA A 257 -2.84 -1.76 -20.90
C ALA A 257 -3.78 -2.76 -21.59
N ILE A 258 -3.94 -3.97 -21.02
CA ILE A 258 -4.75 -5.04 -21.65
C ILE A 258 -6.24 -4.85 -21.40
N ILE A 259 -6.64 -4.44 -20.19
CA ILE A 259 -8.05 -4.43 -19.75
C ILE A 259 -8.68 -3.04 -19.93
N LEU A 260 -7.98 -1.98 -19.53
CA LEU A 260 -8.49 -0.60 -19.64
C LEU A 260 -8.10 0.05 -20.99
N GLY A 261 -7.15 -0.54 -21.72
CA GLY A 261 -6.63 0.04 -22.96
C GLY A 261 -5.78 1.29 -22.71
N GLU A 262 -5.21 1.46 -21.51
CA GLU A 262 -4.35 2.62 -21.21
C GLU A 262 -3.06 2.56 -22.03
N VAL A 263 -2.80 3.62 -22.81
CA VAL A 263 -1.57 3.76 -23.60
C VAL A 263 -0.72 4.87 -23.02
N LEU A 264 0.49 4.51 -22.60
CA LEU A 264 1.47 5.47 -22.11
C LEU A 264 2.33 6.03 -23.23
N ASN A 265 2.51 7.33 -23.22
CA ASN A 265 3.40 8.03 -24.15
C ASN A 265 4.88 7.83 -23.76
N VAL A 266 5.78 8.23 -24.67
CA VAL A 266 7.23 8.07 -24.47
C VAL A 266 7.76 8.80 -23.23
N TRP A 267 7.20 9.96 -22.90
CA TRP A 267 7.60 10.77 -21.74
C TRP A 267 7.17 10.14 -20.42
N GLN A 268 5.99 9.51 -20.40
CA GLN A 268 5.52 8.72 -19.26
C GLN A 268 6.43 7.51 -19.04
N TRP A 269 6.82 6.80 -20.11
CA TRP A 269 7.78 5.69 -20.02
C TRP A 269 9.16 6.12 -19.51
N LEU A 270 9.69 7.26 -19.98
CA LEU A 270 10.94 7.81 -19.47
C LEU A 270 10.85 8.17 -17.98
N SER A 271 9.72 8.73 -17.55
CA SER A 271 9.48 9.07 -16.14
C SER A 271 9.40 7.83 -15.26
N ILE A 272 8.69 6.80 -15.73
CA ILE A 272 8.62 5.47 -15.10
C ILE A 272 10.03 4.89 -14.93
N PHE A 273 10.85 4.94 -15.98
CA PHE A 273 12.23 4.46 -15.92
C PHE A 273 13.05 5.16 -14.84
N VAL A 274 12.91 6.48 -14.69
CA VAL A 274 13.57 7.25 -13.62
C VAL A 274 13.09 6.81 -12.23
N VAL A 275 11.78 6.61 -12.05
CA VAL A 275 11.20 6.10 -10.80
C VAL A 275 11.82 4.75 -10.43
N PHE A 276 11.82 3.79 -11.36
CA PHE A 276 12.38 2.46 -11.12
C PHE A 276 13.88 2.49 -10.80
N ILE A 277 14.68 3.33 -11.48
CA ILE A 277 16.10 3.52 -11.13
C ILE A 277 16.24 4.00 -9.69
N GLY A 278 15.45 4.99 -9.28
CA GLY A 278 15.49 5.51 -7.91
C GLY A 278 15.22 4.43 -6.88
N VAL A 279 14.22 3.59 -7.13
CA VAL A 279 13.87 2.45 -6.29
C VAL A 279 15.00 1.41 -6.24
N MET A 280 15.58 1.04 -7.38
CA MET A 280 16.69 0.08 -7.44
C MET A 280 17.92 0.56 -6.67
N ILE A 281 18.25 1.86 -6.77
CA ILE A 281 19.37 2.46 -6.02
C ILE A 281 19.11 2.40 -4.51
N SER A 282 17.89 2.75 -4.08
CA SER A 282 17.52 2.69 -2.67
C SER A 282 17.56 1.27 -2.11
N GLN A 283 17.07 0.28 -2.87
CA GLN A 283 16.95 -1.10 -2.40
C GLN A 283 18.28 -1.82 -2.25
N ARG A 284 19.22 -1.64 -3.19
CA ARG A 284 20.55 -2.28 -3.11
C ARG A 284 21.32 -1.91 -1.84
N HIS A 285 21.10 -0.72 -1.31
CA HIS A 285 21.76 -0.28 -0.08
C HIS A 285 21.05 -0.80 1.19
N GLN A 286 19.76 -1.12 1.10
CA GLN A 286 18.99 -1.65 2.24
C GLN A 286 19.43 -3.07 2.60
N GLU A 287 19.77 -3.90 1.61
CA GLU A 287 20.34 -5.23 1.84
C GLU A 287 21.70 -5.15 2.54
N LEU A 288 22.55 -4.19 2.13
CA LEU A 288 23.92 -4.03 2.65
C LEU A 288 24.02 -3.51 4.10
N VAL A 289 23.04 -2.72 4.57
CA VAL A 289 23.06 -2.17 5.94
C VAL A 289 22.56 -3.19 6.97
N VAL A 290 21.66 -4.09 6.56
CA VAL A 290 21.06 -5.10 7.43
C VAL A 290 21.98 -6.29 7.68
N ASP A 291 22.92 -6.57 6.76
CA ASP A 291 23.91 -7.64 6.91
C ASP A 291 25.10 -7.27 7.84
N ILE A 292 25.15 -6.05 8.38
CA ILE A 292 26.15 -5.67 9.40
C ILE A 292 25.64 -6.11 10.78
N PRO A 293 26.28 -7.08 11.46
CA PRO A 293 25.81 -7.54 12.76
C PRO A 293 25.87 -6.41 13.79
N LEU A 294 24.76 -6.21 14.50
CA LEU A 294 24.56 -5.21 15.58
C LEU A 294 25.50 -5.38 16.80
N SER A 295 26.48 -6.28 16.75
CA SER A 295 27.44 -6.52 17.84
C SER A 295 28.74 -5.71 17.72
N GLU A 296 29.05 -5.08 16.58
CA GLU A 296 30.36 -4.43 16.38
C GLU A 296 30.38 -2.91 16.60
N SER A 297 29.26 -2.28 16.96
CA SER A 297 29.20 -0.82 17.16
C SER A 297 29.14 -0.37 18.63
N GLY A 298 29.27 -1.29 19.60
CA GLY A 298 29.00 -1.01 21.01
C GLY A 298 30.05 -1.40 22.06
N GLU A 299 31.07 -2.19 21.70
CA GLU A 299 32.14 -2.59 22.63
C GLU A 299 33.50 -2.26 21.98
N ASP A 300 34.46 -1.81 22.79
CA ASP A 300 35.86 -1.49 22.45
C ASP A 300 36.21 -0.07 21.93
N ILE A 301 35.87 1.01 22.66
CA ILE A 301 36.81 2.15 22.84
C ILE A 301 36.74 2.75 24.26
N CYS A 302 36.40 1.96 25.28
CA CYS A 302 36.41 2.43 26.68
C CYS A 302 37.11 1.44 27.62
N ALA A 303 38.30 0.98 27.22
CA ALA A 303 39.27 0.35 28.11
C ALA A 303 40.64 0.35 27.42
N ASP A 304 41.48 1.35 27.71
CA ASP A 304 42.84 1.12 28.20
C ASP A 304 43.56 2.47 28.42
N THR A 305 43.26 3.11 29.55
CA THR A 305 44.22 4.00 30.21
C THR A 305 44.70 3.27 31.46
N SER A 306 45.77 2.48 31.36
CA SER A 306 46.86 2.37 32.36
C SER A 306 47.54 1.02 32.28
N ASN A 307 48.57 0.91 31.44
CA ASN A 307 49.83 0.22 31.75
C ASN A 307 50.69 0.20 30.49
N LEU A 308 51.73 1.04 30.44
CA LEU A 308 53.05 0.71 29.88
C LEU A 308 53.97 1.94 29.97
N LYS A 309 54.79 1.91 31.04
CA LYS A 309 56.06 2.63 31.29
C LYS A 309 56.05 4.14 31.45
#